data_AF-A0A2G9TU17-F1
#
_entry.id   AF-A0A2G9TU17-F1
#
_cell.length_a   1.000
_cell.length_b   1.000
_cell.length_c   1.000
_cell.angle_alpha   90.00
_cell.angle_beta   90.00
_cell.angle_gamma   90.00
#
_symmetry.space_group_name_H-M   'P 1'
#
loop_
_entity.id
_entity.type
_entity.pdbx_description
1 polymer ?
#
loop_
_entity_poly.entity_id
_entity_poly.type
_entity_poly.pdbx_seq_one_letter_code
_entity_poly.pdbx_strand_id
1 'polypeptide(L)'
;MVSPCLAKQTQQKIKILGENWKDVLRESIGEDVLYENWGGTRKSETPFGHVRTGGKVPVDLRYDSSSDLPADKLQKLVVSARSMDFVPIEVEGFETGRKITWWWRLDSNDIGFAVYRAAPGREKVAEHTDDFMAHPKFRLQTDFVPEDGEILAEEPGVYKFVFDNTHSKLRSKTVKYYIDVKTDLR
;
A
#
# COMPACT_ATOMS: atom_id res chain seq x y z
N MET A 1 -20.26 -3.99 -6.20
CA MET A 1 -18.94 -3.35 -5.97
C MET A 1 -17.78 -4.06 -6.67
N VAL A 2 -17.68 -5.40 -6.67
CA VAL A 2 -16.51 -6.10 -7.26
C VAL A 2 -16.60 -6.43 -8.76
N SER A 3 -17.80 -6.48 -9.35
CA SER A 3 -18.00 -6.86 -10.77
C SER A 3 -17.13 -6.09 -11.78
N PRO A 4 -16.95 -4.75 -11.68
CA PRO A 4 -16.11 -4.00 -12.62
C PRO A 4 -14.62 -4.39 -12.59
N CYS A 5 -14.14 -5.03 -11.52
CA CYS A 5 -12.74 -5.41 -11.35
C CYS A 5 -12.44 -6.84 -11.86
N LEU A 6 -13.46 -7.58 -12.30
CA LEU A 6 -13.32 -8.98 -12.72
C LEU A 6 -13.20 -9.08 -14.25
N ALA A 7 -12.21 -9.82 -14.73
CA ALA A 7 -12.14 -10.18 -16.14
C ALA A 7 -13.39 -10.98 -16.57
N LYS A 8 -13.83 -10.83 -17.83
CA LYS A 8 -15.02 -11.55 -18.36
C LYS A 8 -14.95 -13.06 -18.12
N GLN A 9 -13.77 -13.66 -18.30
CA GLN A 9 -13.57 -15.08 -18.06
C GLN A 9 -13.78 -15.47 -16.59
N THR A 10 -13.41 -14.63 -15.64
CA THR A 10 -13.66 -14.85 -14.21
C THR A 10 -15.14 -14.74 -13.90
N GLN A 11 -15.82 -13.74 -14.47
CA GLN A 11 -17.26 -13.56 -14.30
C GLN A 11 -18.05 -14.80 -14.72
N GLN A 12 -17.67 -15.44 -15.83
CA GLN A 12 -18.29 -16.67 -16.34
C GLN A 12 -18.11 -17.89 -15.42
N LYS A 13 -17.12 -17.87 -14.51
CA LYS A 13 -16.83 -18.97 -13.58
C LYS A 13 -17.52 -18.80 -12.22
N ILE A 14 -18.18 -17.67 -11.96
CA ILE A 14 -18.85 -17.42 -10.68
C ILE A 14 -20.19 -18.15 -10.66
N LYS A 15 -20.41 -18.97 -9.63
CA LYS A 15 -21.71 -19.59 -9.32
C LYS A 15 -22.21 -19.03 -7.99
N ILE A 16 -23.43 -18.50 -7.98
CA ILE A 16 -24.13 -18.08 -6.75
C ILE A 16 -25.02 -19.25 -6.35
N LEU A 17 -24.73 -19.85 -5.20
CA LEU A 17 -25.45 -21.02 -4.71
C LEU A 17 -26.65 -20.60 -3.84
N GLY A 18 -27.71 -21.41 -3.89
CA GLY A 18 -28.92 -21.23 -3.08
C GLY A 18 -28.87 -22.00 -1.76
N GLU A 19 -30.03 -22.37 -1.22
CA GLU A 19 -30.15 -23.09 0.05
C GLU A 19 -29.42 -24.45 0.06
N ASN A 20 -29.30 -25.09 -1.11
CA ASN A 20 -28.61 -26.37 -1.30
C ASN A 20 -27.08 -26.23 -1.48
N TRP A 21 -26.47 -25.11 -1.07
CA TRP A 21 -25.06 -24.84 -1.31
C TRP A 21 -24.10 -25.92 -0.78
N LYS A 22 -24.43 -26.57 0.36
CA LYS A 22 -23.62 -27.66 0.92
C LYS A 22 -23.56 -28.87 -0.01
N ASP A 23 -24.67 -29.22 -0.65
CA ASP A 23 -24.74 -30.36 -1.57
C ASP A 23 -23.91 -30.08 -2.83
N VAL A 24 -24.03 -28.86 -3.38
CA VAL A 24 -23.25 -28.44 -4.55
C VAL A 24 -21.75 -28.42 -4.25
N LEU A 25 -21.34 -27.95 -3.06
CA LEU A 25 -19.93 -28.01 -2.64
C LEU A 25 -19.45 -29.46 -2.50
N ARG A 26 -20.24 -30.33 -1.88
CA ARG A 26 -19.93 -31.75 -1.70
C ARG A 26 -19.67 -32.44 -3.04
N GLU A 27 -20.54 -32.22 -4.02
CA GLU A 27 -20.39 -32.77 -5.37
C GLU A 27 -19.16 -32.22 -6.09
N SER A 28 -18.85 -30.93 -5.91
CA SER A 28 -17.78 -30.25 -6.66
C SER A 28 -16.36 -30.50 -6.10
N ILE A 29 -16.24 -30.73 -4.79
CA ILE A 29 -14.94 -30.79 -4.09
C ILE A 29 -14.64 -32.19 -3.55
N GLY A 30 -15.67 -32.98 -3.21
CA GLY A 30 -15.55 -34.26 -2.52
C GLY A 30 -15.93 -34.16 -1.04
N GLU A 31 -16.71 -35.14 -0.58
CA GLU A 31 -17.26 -35.17 0.78
C GLU A 31 -16.19 -35.39 1.85
N ASP A 32 -15.19 -36.21 1.58
CA ASP A 32 -14.08 -36.55 2.47
C ASP A 32 -13.03 -35.42 2.59
N VAL A 33 -13.04 -34.46 1.66
CA VAL A 33 -12.14 -33.30 1.66
C VAL A 33 -12.72 -32.11 2.43
N LEU A 34 -14.04 -31.94 2.36
CA LEU A 34 -14.77 -30.83 3.01
C LEU A 34 -14.98 -31.09 4.50
N TYR A 35 -14.80 -30.05 5.33
CA TYR A 35 -15.16 -30.14 6.75
C TYR A 35 -16.68 -30.17 6.96
N GLU A 36 -17.09 -30.69 8.10
CA GLU A 36 -18.50 -30.91 8.46
C GLU A 36 -19.35 -29.63 8.37
N ASN A 37 -18.84 -28.49 8.84
CA ASN A 37 -19.57 -27.21 8.71
C ASN A 37 -19.78 -26.75 7.27
N TRP A 38 -18.93 -27.22 6.34
CA TRP A 38 -19.01 -26.93 4.90
C TRP A 38 -19.75 -28.02 4.09
N GLY A 39 -20.30 -29.04 4.76
CA GLY A 39 -21.15 -30.07 4.14
C GLY A 39 -20.48 -31.42 3.87
N GLY A 40 -19.22 -31.61 4.27
CA GLY A 40 -18.49 -32.88 4.12
C GLY A 40 -18.40 -33.72 5.40
N THR A 41 -17.45 -34.66 5.43
CA THR A 41 -17.19 -35.59 6.54
C THR A 41 -15.80 -35.44 7.15
N ARG A 42 -14.95 -34.56 6.59
CA ARG A 42 -13.60 -34.34 7.11
C ARG A 42 -13.66 -33.81 8.54
N LYS A 43 -13.05 -34.56 9.47
CA LYS A 43 -12.93 -34.15 10.86
C LYS A 43 -11.93 -33.01 11.03
N SER A 44 -12.18 -32.19 12.05
CA SER A 44 -11.33 -31.08 12.46
C SER A 44 -11.49 -30.84 13.96
N GLU A 45 -10.43 -30.36 14.60
CA GLU A 45 -10.47 -29.92 15.99
C GLU A 45 -11.29 -28.62 16.18
N THR A 46 -11.43 -27.83 15.11
CA THR A 46 -12.25 -26.62 15.09
C THR A 46 -13.48 -26.81 14.19
N PRO A 47 -14.61 -26.11 14.44
CA PRO A 47 -15.81 -26.22 13.61
C PRO A 47 -15.57 -25.88 12.12
N PHE A 48 -14.61 -25.01 11.80
CA PHE A 48 -14.39 -24.51 10.43
C PHE A 48 -13.13 -25.07 9.76
N GLY A 49 -12.45 -26.03 10.40
CA GLY A 49 -11.20 -26.54 9.86
C GLY A 49 -10.09 -25.51 9.91
N HIS A 50 -9.33 -25.44 8.82
CA HIS A 50 -8.30 -24.43 8.63
C HIS A 50 -8.84 -23.08 8.13
N VAL A 51 -10.16 -22.94 7.94
CA VAL A 51 -10.75 -21.69 7.48
C VAL A 51 -10.83 -20.70 8.65
N ARG A 52 -10.12 -19.59 8.53
CA ARG A 52 -10.18 -18.49 9.51
C ARG A 52 -11.45 -17.68 9.30
N THR A 53 -12.36 -17.71 10.27
CA THR A 53 -13.63 -16.97 10.24
C THR A 53 -13.50 -15.49 10.62
N GLY A 54 -12.26 -15.02 10.82
CA GLY A 54 -11.99 -13.68 11.35
C GLY A 54 -12.39 -13.55 12.83
N GLY A 55 -12.64 -12.33 13.28
CA GLY A 55 -12.98 -12.01 14.66
C GLY A 55 -12.73 -10.55 14.98
N LYS A 56 -12.98 -10.13 16.23
CA LYS A 56 -12.64 -8.79 16.69
C LYS A 56 -11.11 -8.69 16.78
N VAL A 57 -10.53 -7.74 16.03
CA VAL A 57 -9.08 -7.46 16.11
C VAL A 57 -8.75 -6.97 17.54
N PRO A 58 -7.78 -7.62 18.23
CA PRO A 58 -7.30 -7.20 19.54
C PRO A 58 -6.93 -5.70 19.56
N VAL A 59 -7.21 -5.03 20.69
CA VAL A 59 -7.05 -3.57 20.80
C VAL A 59 -5.58 -3.15 20.75
N ASP A 60 -4.72 -3.97 21.32
CA ASP A 60 -3.25 -3.85 21.31
C ASP A 60 -2.62 -4.00 19.92
N LEU A 61 -3.31 -4.62 18.97
CA LEU A 61 -2.88 -4.66 17.56
C LEU A 61 -3.38 -3.46 16.74
N ARG A 62 -4.18 -2.57 17.34
CA ARG A 62 -4.61 -1.36 16.64
C ARG A 62 -3.47 -0.37 16.61
N TYR A 63 -3.42 0.38 15.51
CA TYR A 63 -2.53 1.52 15.42
C TYR A 63 -2.81 2.53 16.54
N ASP A 64 -1.77 2.91 17.27
CA ASP A 64 -1.82 3.95 18.28
C ASP A 64 -1.14 5.22 17.75
N SER A 65 -1.93 6.25 17.48
CA SER A 65 -1.42 7.53 16.98
C SER A 65 -0.55 8.29 17.98
N SER A 66 -0.52 7.86 19.25
CA SER A 66 0.42 8.41 20.23
C SER A 66 1.89 8.07 19.91
N SER A 67 2.10 7.03 19.08
CA SER A 67 3.41 6.58 18.60
C SER A 67 3.87 7.26 17.30
N ASP A 68 3.06 8.15 16.72
CA ASP A 68 3.44 8.95 15.55
C ASP A 68 4.74 9.75 15.81
N LEU A 69 5.47 10.04 14.73
CA LEU A 69 6.63 10.91 14.82
C LEU A 69 6.22 12.29 15.38
N PRO A 70 6.97 12.83 16.36
CA PRO A 70 6.73 14.18 16.90
C PRO A 70 6.67 15.25 15.81
N ALA A 71 5.74 16.19 15.93
CA ALA A 71 5.46 17.18 14.89
C ALA A 71 6.66 18.10 14.55
N ASP A 72 7.58 18.29 15.49
CA ASP A 72 8.82 19.06 15.32
C ASP A 72 9.84 18.36 14.43
N LYS A 73 9.75 17.03 14.25
CA LYS A 73 10.56 16.27 13.29
C LYS A 73 10.00 16.30 11.87
N LEU A 74 8.75 16.74 11.70
CA LEU A 74 8.06 16.66 10.43
C LEU A 74 8.27 17.94 9.61
N GLN A 75 8.63 17.75 8.35
CA GLN A 75 8.60 18.80 7.34
C GLN A 75 7.21 18.89 6.71
N LYS A 76 6.90 20.01 6.05
CA LYS A 76 5.60 20.27 5.43
C LYS A 76 5.75 20.57 3.95
N LEU A 77 4.98 19.88 3.12
CA LEU A 77 4.82 20.15 1.69
C LEU A 77 3.35 20.46 1.39
N VAL A 78 3.08 21.52 0.61
CA VAL A 78 1.71 21.85 0.18
C VAL A 78 1.59 21.64 -1.31
N VAL A 79 0.91 20.58 -1.72
CA VAL A 79 0.68 20.25 -3.12
C VAL A 79 -0.61 20.91 -3.59
N SER A 80 -0.49 21.82 -4.57
CA SER A 80 -1.65 22.54 -5.10
C SER A 80 -2.66 21.63 -5.79
N ALA A 81 -3.91 22.09 -5.94
CA ALA A 81 -4.90 21.38 -6.73
C ALA A 81 -4.39 21.24 -8.18
N ARG A 82 -4.65 20.10 -8.83
CA ARG A 82 -4.24 19.83 -10.21
C ARG A 82 -2.72 19.80 -10.47
N SER A 83 -1.89 19.72 -9.44
CA SER A 83 -0.42 19.69 -9.59
C SER A 83 0.21 18.44 -8.96
N MET A 84 1.48 18.24 -9.29
CA MET A 84 2.41 17.36 -8.58
C MET A 84 3.46 18.23 -7.90
N ASP A 85 3.98 17.75 -6.77
CA ASP A 85 5.18 18.30 -6.15
C ASP A 85 6.01 17.13 -5.59
N PHE A 86 7.26 17.36 -5.23
CA PHE A 86 8.14 16.28 -4.80
C PHE A 86 9.21 16.74 -3.82
N VAL A 87 9.69 15.79 -3.01
CA VAL A 87 10.86 15.98 -2.14
C VAL A 87 12.06 15.27 -2.77
N PRO A 88 13.09 16.00 -3.22
CA PRO A 88 14.32 15.39 -3.74
C PRO A 88 15.26 15.00 -2.59
N ILE A 89 15.79 13.77 -2.65
CA ILE A 89 16.84 13.26 -1.78
C ILE A 89 18.04 12.90 -2.66
N GLU A 90 19.14 13.65 -2.49
CA GLU A 90 20.38 13.38 -3.19
C GLU A 90 21.17 12.29 -2.47
N VAL A 91 21.58 11.28 -3.24
CA VAL A 91 22.31 10.12 -2.77
C VAL A 91 23.65 10.08 -3.49
N GLU A 92 24.74 10.18 -2.73
CA GLU A 92 26.11 10.23 -3.27
C GLU A 92 26.81 8.88 -3.19
N GLY A 93 27.57 8.55 -4.24
CA GLY A 93 28.34 7.32 -4.32
C GLY A 93 27.48 6.04 -4.32
N PHE A 94 28.15 4.92 -4.58
CA PHE A 94 27.53 3.61 -4.49
C PHE A 94 27.72 3.05 -3.08
N GLU A 95 26.64 2.60 -2.44
CA GLU A 95 26.71 2.03 -1.09
C GLU A 95 25.71 0.88 -0.93
N THR A 96 26.24 -0.34 -0.81
CA THR A 96 25.43 -1.56 -0.63
C THR A 96 24.64 -1.52 0.67
N GLY A 97 23.37 -1.87 0.62
CA GLY A 97 22.48 -1.87 1.79
C GLY A 97 21.97 -0.49 2.20
N ARG A 98 22.31 0.59 1.48
CA ARG A 98 21.72 1.91 1.73
C ARG A 98 20.21 1.88 1.46
N LYS A 99 19.45 2.45 2.39
CA LYS A 99 17.99 2.57 2.31
C LYS A 99 17.56 4.01 2.46
N ILE A 100 16.46 4.36 1.80
CA ILE A 100 15.71 5.57 2.13
C ILE A 100 14.39 5.13 2.74
N THR A 101 14.10 5.64 3.94
CA THR A 101 12.87 5.38 4.67
C THR A 101 12.01 6.63 4.66
N TRP A 102 10.69 6.46 4.60
CA TRP A 102 9.74 7.56 4.69
C TRP A 102 8.66 7.29 5.73
N TRP A 103 8.10 8.38 6.20
CA TRP A 103 6.88 8.43 6.99
C TRP A 103 6.14 9.71 6.59
N TRP A 104 4.85 9.65 6.26
CA TRP A 104 4.07 10.85 5.99
C TRP A 104 2.58 10.72 6.34
N ARG A 105 1.94 11.86 6.58
CA ARG A 105 0.49 12.02 6.73
C ARG A 105 -0.05 13.19 5.92
N LEU A 106 -1.31 13.04 5.51
CA LEU A 106 -2.15 14.10 4.99
C LEU A 106 -2.98 14.74 6.10
N ASP A 107 -3.24 16.04 5.96
CA ASP A 107 -4.26 16.71 6.76
C ASP A 107 -5.69 16.26 6.36
N SER A 108 -5.92 15.79 5.12
CA SER A 108 -7.21 15.21 4.69
C SER A 108 -7.17 14.47 3.34
N ASN A 109 -8.12 13.54 3.15
CA ASN A 109 -8.41 12.82 1.90
C ASN A 109 -7.22 11.97 1.41
N ASP A 110 -7.09 11.82 0.09
CA ASP A 110 -6.05 11.05 -0.57
C ASP A 110 -5.01 11.90 -1.32
N ILE A 111 -3.88 11.29 -1.64
CA ILE A 111 -2.88 11.80 -2.59
C ILE A 111 -2.27 10.63 -3.35
N GLY A 112 -1.82 10.85 -4.59
CA GLY A 112 -0.94 9.90 -5.25
C GLY A 112 0.46 9.98 -4.65
N PHE A 113 1.11 8.84 -4.43
CA PHE A 113 2.48 8.77 -3.93
C PHE A 113 3.28 7.77 -4.76
N ALA A 114 4.50 8.14 -5.14
CA ALA A 114 5.47 7.31 -5.84
C ALA A 114 6.89 7.73 -5.46
N VAL A 115 7.86 6.84 -5.67
CA VAL A 115 9.28 7.17 -5.54
C VAL A 115 10.00 6.83 -6.83
N TYR A 116 10.71 7.81 -7.39
CA TYR A 116 11.49 7.65 -8.61
C TYR A 116 12.95 7.99 -8.35
N ARG A 117 13.89 7.31 -9.00
CA ARG A 117 15.25 7.85 -9.16
C ARG A 117 15.31 8.60 -10.49
N ALA A 118 15.71 9.87 -10.43
CA ALA A 118 15.74 10.75 -11.58
C ALA A 118 16.68 10.23 -12.68
N ALA A 119 16.22 10.30 -13.92
CA ALA A 119 17.11 10.20 -15.07
C ALA A 119 18.06 11.42 -15.13
N PRO A 120 19.24 11.31 -15.76
CA PRO A 120 20.18 12.42 -15.91
C PRO A 120 19.52 13.68 -16.51
N GLY A 121 19.64 14.82 -15.81
CA GLY A 121 19.05 16.10 -16.22
C GLY A 121 17.57 16.26 -15.89
N ARG A 122 16.94 15.29 -15.21
CA ARG A 122 15.52 15.29 -14.80
C ARG A 122 15.32 15.39 -13.30
N GLU A 123 16.34 15.85 -12.57
CA GLU A 123 16.36 15.94 -11.11
C GLU A 123 15.38 17.01 -10.59
N LYS A 124 15.04 18.00 -11.42
CA LYS A 124 14.20 19.16 -11.05
C LYS A 124 12.72 19.03 -11.48
N VAL A 125 12.31 17.90 -12.04
CA VAL A 125 10.92 17.64 -12.41
C VAL A 125 10.37 16.47 -11.62
N ALA A 126 9.10 16.54 -11.21
CA ALA A 126 8.49 15.51 -10.37
C ALA A 126 8.56 14.12 -11.01
N GLU A 127 8.17 14.01 -12.28
CA GLU A 127 8.06 12.73 -12.99
C GLU A 127 8.51 12.90 -14.46
N HIS A 128 9.28 11.95 -14.96
CA HIS A 128 9.70 11.83 -16.35
C HIS A 128 9.62 10.36 -16.78
N THR A 129 9.36 10.09 -18.07
CA THR A 129 9.17 8.71 -18.59
C THR A 129 10.40 7.82 -18.44
N ASP A 130 11.58 8.44 -18.40
CA ASP A 130 12.88 7.76 -18.31
C ASP A 130 13.35 7.59 -16.87
N ASP A 131 12.60 8.09 -15.88
CA ASP A 131 12.94 7.88 -14.48
C ASP A 131 12.81 6.40 -14.09
N PHE A 132 13.68 5.94 -13.21
CA PHE A 132 13.58 4.60 -12.65
C PHE A 132 12.55 4.59 -11.50
N MET A 133 11.49 3.79 -11.62
CA MET A 133 10.45 3.68 -10.58
C MET A 133 10.92 2.79 -9.44
N ALA A 134 11.35 3.41 -8.33
CA ALA A 134 11.80 2.70 -7.13
C ALA A 134 10.64 2.25 -6.25
N HIS A 135 9.54 3.01 -6.22
CA HIS A 135 8.29 2.63 -5.58
C HIS A 135 7.10 2.99 -6.49
N PRO A 136 6.18 2.04 -6.75
CA PRO A 136 5.06 2.25 -7.66
C PRO A 136 4.09 3.33 -7.16
N LYS A 137 3.36 3.93 -8.11
CA LYS A 137 2.40 4.98 -7.84
C LYS A 137 1.08 4.43 -7.30
N PHE A 138 0.74 4.75 -6.06
CA PHE A 138 -0.55 4.43 -5.45
C PHE A 138 -1.27 5.68 -4.96
N ARG A 139 -2.61 5.65 -4.99
CA ARG A 139 -3.42 6.68 -4.36
C ARG A 139 -3.78 6.23 -2.95
N LEU A 140 -3.30 6.97 -1.96
CA LEU A 140 -3.27 6.57 -0.57
C LEU A 140 -3.95 7.61 0.33
N GLN A 141 -4.52 7.13 1.44
CA GLN A 141 -5.14 7.92 2.49
C GLN A 141 -4.45 7.61 3.82
N THR A 142 -4.35 8.61 4.70
CA THR A 142 -3.69 8.45 6.00
C THR A 142 -4.59 8.83 7.19
N ASP A 143 -5.91 8.69 7.01
CA ASP A 143 -6.91 9.01 8.02
C ASP A 143 -6.74 8.17 9.30
N PHE A 144 -6.35 6.91 9.16
CA PHE A 144 -6.23 5.95 10.27
C PHE A 144 -4.78 5.67 10.68
N VAL A 145 -3.90 5.53 9.69
CA VAL A 145 -2.47 5.23 9.87
C VAL A 145 -1.66 6.13 8.93
N PRO A 146 -0.42 6.50 9.29
CA PRO A 146 0.49 7.13 8.35
C PRO A 146 0.84 6.18 7.21
N GLU A 147 1.38 6.74 6.14
CA GLU A 147 2.10 5.94 5.15
C GLU A 147 3.58 5.92 5.56
N ASP A 148 4.14 4.72 5.69
CA ASP A 148 5.55 4.50 5.95
C ASP A 148 6.10 3.36 5.10
N GLY A 149 7.41 3.39 4.84
CA GLY A 149 8.05 2.36 4.05
C GLY A 149 9.53 2.64 3.79
N GLU A 150 10.12 1.76 2.99
CA GLU A 150 11.52 1.85 2.61
C GLU A 150 11.77 1.39 1.17
N ILE A 151 12.82 1.93 0.56
CA ILE A 151 13.40 1.45 -0.70
C ILE A 151 14.90 1.23 -0.53
N LEU A 152 15.46 0.30 -1.30
CA LEU A 152 16.90 0.21 -1.50
C LEU A 152 17.38 1.36 -2.41
N ALA A 153 18.44 2.02 -2.00
CA ALA A 153 19.02 3.18 -2.69
C ALA A 153 20.54 3.07 -2.77
N GLU A 154 21.03 1.93 -3.27
CA GLU A 154 22.47 1.66 -3.37
C GLU A 154 23.16 2.48 -4.47
N GLU A 155 22.42 2.82 -5.52
CA GLU A 155 22.90 3.59 -6.65
C GLU A 155 22.80 5.10 -6.39
N PRO A 156 23.81 5.89 -6.77
CA PRO A 156 23.77 7.33 -6.62
C PRO A 156 22.72 7.98 -7.53
N GLY A 157 22.26 9.17 -7.13
CA GLY A 157 21.32 9.97 -7.89
C GLY A 157 20.32 10.71 -7.00
N VAL A 158 19.37 11.41 -7.65
CA VAL A 158 18.30 12.11 -6.94
C VAL A 158 17.06 11.22 -6.89
N TYR A 159 16.68 10.80 -5.69
CA TYR A 159 15.43 10.08 -5.43
C TYR A 159 14.33 11.10 -5.14
N LYS A 160 13.24 11.03 -5.92
CA LYS A 160 12.12 11.96 -5.91
C LYS A 160 10.92 11.29 -5.27
N PHE A 161 10.52 11.79 -4.10
CA PHE A 161 9.30 11.39 -3.40
C PHE A 161 8.15 12.24 -3.91
N VAL A 162 7.42 11.71 -4.89
CA VAL A 162 6.42 12.47 -5.66
C VAL A 162 5.06 12.35 -5.02
N PHE A 163 4.44 13.50 -4.79
CA PHE A 163 3.09 13.64 -4.29
C PHE A 163 2.19 14.22 -5.40
N ASP A 164 1.27 13.39 -5.89
CA ASP A 164 0.40 13.70 -7.03
C ASP A 164 -1.02 14.07 -6.59
N ASN A 165 -1.38 15.32 -6.84
CA ASN A 165 -2.70 15.89 -6.59
C ASN A 165 -3.43 16.31 -7.88
N THR A 166 -3.04 15.77 -9.03
CA THR A 166 -3.62 16.10 -10.34
C THR A 166 -5.10 15.74 -10.45
N HIS A 167 -5.56 14.75 -9.68
CA HIS A 167 -6.97 14.35 -9.62
C HIS A 167 -7.84 15.34 -8.82
N SER A 168 -7.28 16.06 -7.84
CA SER A 168 -8.04 17.00 -7.02
C SER A 168 -8.34 18.28 -7.80
N LYS A 169 -9.63 18.59 -7.97
CA LYS A 169 -10.07 19.74 -8.76
C LYS A 169 -9.93 21.08 -8.03
N LEU A 170 -10.14 21.09 -6.71
CA LEU A 170 -10.38 22.32 -5.94
C LEU A 170 -9.52 22.43 -4.68
N ARG A 171 -8.96 21.32 -4.18
CA ARG A 171 -8.29 21.30 -2.88
C ARG A 171 -6.80 21.01 -3.03
N SER A 172 -5.97 21.85 -2.45
CA SER A 172 -4.58 21.51 -2.16
C SER A 172 -4.51 20.43 -1.08
N LYS A 173 -3.34 19.80 -0.97
CA LYS A 173 -3.03 18.79 0.04
C LYS A 173 -1.82 19.25 0.84
N THR A 174 -1.95 19.23 2.15
CA THR A 174 -0.79 19.37 3.03
C THR A 174 -0.29 17.99 3.38
N VAL A 175 0.97 17.72 3.04
CA VAL A 175 1.71 16.52 3.44
C VAL A 175 2.66 16.93 4.57
N LYS A 176 2.59 16.23 5.69
CA LYS A 176 3.61 16.29 6.75
C LYS A 176 4.45 15.03 6.64
N TYR A 177 5.77 15.16 6.53
CA TYR A 177 6.63 14.03 6.20
C TYR A 177 7.95 14.06 6.96
N TYR A 178 8.56 12.88 7.04
CA TYR A 178 9.92 12.65 7.47
C TYR A 178 10.53 11.62 6.51
N ILE A 179 11.66 11.97 5.90
CA ILE A 179 12.39 11.08 4.98
C ILE A 179 13.83 11.06 5.46
N ASP A 180 14.39 9.86 5.57
CA ASP A 180 15.72 9.64 6.15
C ASP A 180 16.50 8.60 5.34
N VAL A 181 17.81 8.84 5.18
CA VAL A 181 18.72 7.94 4.48
C VAL A 181 19.53 7.18 5.53
N LYS A 182 19.47 5.86 5.48
CA LYS A 182 20.14 4.98 6.43
C LYS A 182 21.08 4.03 5.69
N THR A 183 22.24 3.79 6.29
CA THR A 183 23.09 2.66 5.92
C THR A 183 23.01 1.63 7.03
N ASP A 184 22.75 0.38 6.69
CA ASP A 184 22.95 -0.73 7.62
C ASP A 184 24.46 -0.83 7.94
N LEU A 185 24.87 -0.33 9.11
CA LEU A 185 26.20 -0.59 9.66
C LEU A 185 26.28 -2.09 9.95
N ARG A 186 27.02 -2.84 9.12
CA ARG A 186 27.46 -4.19 9.46
C ARG A 186 28.56 -4.16 10.51
#